data_AF-V7HJT6-F1
#
_entry.id   AF-V7HJT6-F1
#
_cell.length_a   1.000
_cell.length_b   1.000
_cell.length_c   1.000
_cell.angle_alpha   90.00
_cell.angle_beta   90.00
_cell.angle_gamma   90.00
#
_symmetry.space_group_name_H-M   'P 1'
#
loop_
_entity.id
_entity.type
_entity.pdbx_description
1 polymer ?
#
loop_
_entity_poly.entity_id
_entity_poly.type
_entity_poly.pdbx_seq_one_letter_code
_entity_poly.pdbx_strand_id
1 'polypeptide(L)' 'MDRPIVTSHIFPPIPIRDYDWCAYFDDVGADCSPHGWGRTEAEAKQDLLDNYGDEE' A
#
# COMPACT_ATOMS: atom_id res chain seq x y z
N MET A 1 9.66 15.47 3.95
CA MET A 1 9.22 14.66 5.10
C MET A 1 9.11 13.23 4.60
N ASP A 2 9.91 12.31 5.13
CA ASP A 2 9.74 10.89 4.84
C ASP A 2 8.45 10.43 5.53
N ARG A 3 7.39 10.15 4.75
CA ARG A 3 6.13 9.64 5.32
C ARG A 3 6.32 8.15 5.57
N PRO A 4 6.25 7.66 6.82
CA PRO A 4 6.43 6.24 7.11
C PRO A 4 5.40 5.42 6.32
N ILE A 5 5.86 4.40 5.60
CA ILE A 5 5.00 3.51 4.82
C ILE A 5 4.87 2.19 5.58
N VAL A 6 3.62 1.79 5.84
CA VAL A 6 3.30 0.50 6.43
C VAL A 6 2.73 -0.42 5.35
N THR A 7 3.18 -1.66 5.36
CA THR A 7 2.67 -2.72 4.50
C THR A 7 1.98 -3.80 5.30
N SER A 8 0.84 -4.26 4.79
CA SER A 8 0.04 -5.33 5.36
C SER A 8 -0.27 -6.37 4.29
N HIS A 9 -0.07 -7.63 4.65
CA HIS A 9 -0.41 -8.77 3.81
C HIS A 9 -1.79 -9.28 4.21
N ILE A 10 -2.81 -8.87 3.47
CA ILE A 10 -4.18 -9.29 3.68
C ILE A 10 -4.37 -10.60 2.94
N PHE A 11 -4.73 -11.66 3.65
CA PHE A 11 -5.08 -12.95 3.06
C PHE A 11 -6.60 -13.17 3.07
N PRO A 12 -7.33 -12.55 2.13
CA PRO A 12 -8.76 -12.79 1.99
C PRO A 12 -9.02 -14.25 1.56
N PRO A 13 -10.12 -14.88 2.01
CA PRO A 13 -10.53 -16.21 1.58
C PRO A 13 -11.16 -16.17 0.18
N ILE A 14 -10.41 -15.67 -0.81
CA ILE A 14 -10.79 -15.60 -2.21
C ILE A 14 -9.81 -16.41 -3.07
N PRO A 15 -10.25 -16.96 -4.22
CA PRO A 15 -9.42 -17.82 -5.05
C PRO A 15 -8.29 -17.06 -5.78
N ILE A 16 -8.41 -15.75 -5.96
CA ILE A 16 -7.44 -14.90 -6.66
C ILE A 16 -6.69 -14.07 -5.62
N ARG A 17 -5.39 -14.31 -5.50
CA ARG A 17 -4.49 -13.79 -4.46
C ARG A 17 -3.42 -12.84 -5.01
N ASP A 18 -3.74 -12.25 -6.14
CA ASP A 18 -2.79 -11.42 -6.90
C ASP A 18 -2.62 -10.02 -6.32
N TYR A 19 -3.42 -9.60 -5.34
CA TYR A 19 -3.30 -8.28 -4.72
C TYR A 19 -3.47 -8.35 -3.20
N ASP A 20 -2.84 -9.37 -2.61
CA ASP A 20 -2.88 -9.60 -1.16
C ASP A 20 -2.02 -8.57 -0.39
N TRP A 21 -1.09 -7.86 -1.03
CA TRP A 21 -0.29 -6.82 -0.38
C TRP A 21 -0.92 -5.44 -0.52
N CYS A 22 -0.98 -4.75 0.62
CA CYS A 22 -1.49 -3.39 0.74
C CYS A 22 -0.43 -2.51 1.41
N ALA A 23 -0.17 -1.32 0.86
CA ALA A 23 0.74 -0.31 1.43
C ALA A 23 -0.02 0.99 1.68
N TYR A 24 0.25 1.69 2.79
CA TYR A 24 -0.34 3.00 3.09
C TYR A 24 0.62 3.87 3.91
N PHE A 25 0.40 5.19 3.92
CA PHE A 25 1.17 6.10 4.79
C PHE A 25 0.63 6.07 6.22
N ASP A 26 1.52 5.93 7.20
CA ASP A 26 1.21 5.88 8.64
C ASP A 26 0.97 7.27 9.24
N ASP A 27 0.84 8.33 8.43
CA ASP A 27 0.68 9.70 8.92
C ASP A 27 -0.73 9.99 9.46
N VAL A 28 -1.78 9.50 8.76
CA VAL A 28 -3.19 9.64 9.17
C VAL A 28 -3.86 8.30 9.52
N GLY A 29 -3.11 7.20 9.43
CA GLY A 29 -3.58 5.83 9.64
C GLY A 29 -4.29 5.22 8.43
N ALA A 30 -4.35 3.89 8.38
CA ALA A 30 -4.84 3.13 7.22
C ALA A 30 -6.16 3.68 6.66
N ASP A 31 -7.19 3.88 7.48
CA ASP A 31 -8.54 4.25 7.03
C ASP A 31 -8.64 5.57 6.24
N CYS A 32 -7.75 6.53 6.50
CA CYS A 32 -7.76 7.85 5.86
C CYS A 32 -6.58 8.07 4.91
N SER A 33 -5.62 7.14 4.89
CA SER A 33 -4.44 7.22 4.05
C SER A 33 -4.72 6.61 2.68
N PRO A 34 -4.13 7.13 1.60
CA PRO A 34 -4.17 6.43 0.33
C PRO A 34 -3.51 5.05 0.46
N HIS A 35 -4.00 4.09 -0.31
CA HIS A 35 -3.50 2.72 -0.31
C HIS A 35 -3.01 2.33 -1.69
N GLY A 36 -1.82 1.73 -1.74
CA GLY A 36 -1.31 1.03 -2.91
C GLY A 36 -1.50 -0.48 -2.77
N TRP A 37 -1.70 -1.17 -3.89
CA TRP A 37 -1.96 -2.62 -3.91
C TRP A 37 -1.00 -3.36 -4.85
N GLY A 38 -0.57 -4.55 -4.46
CA GLY A 38 0.37 -5.32 -5.27
C GLY A 38 0.40 -6.81 -4.97
N ARG A 39 1.05 -7.57 -5.87
CA ARG A 39 1.37 -8.99 -5.67
C ARG A 39 2.44 -9.20 -4.60
N THR A 40 3.28 -8.20 -4.38
CA THR A 40 4.37 -8.20 -3.42
C THR A 40 4.39 -6.92 -2.60
N GLU A 41 5.10 -6.95 -1.47
CA GLU A 41 5.28 -5.78 -0.61
C GLU A 41 5.90 -4.58 -1.38
N ALA A 42 6.86 -4.87 -2.25
CA ALA A 42 7.53 -3.86 -3.05
C ALA A 42 6.61 -3.25 -4.10
N GLU A 43 5.79 -4.05 -4.78
CA GLU A 43 4.80 -3.57 -5.75
C GLU A 43 3.75 -2.69 -5.06
N ALA A 44 3.24 -3.09 -3.90
CA ALA A 44 2.26 -2.29 -3.16
C ALA A 44 2.82 -0.93 -2.73
N LYS A 45 4.09 -0.89 -2.25
CA LYS A 45 4.78 0.36 -1.92
C LYS A 45 4.99 1.24 -3.14
N GLN A 46 5.39 0.64 -4.27
CA GLN A 46 5.64 1.37 -5.49
C GLN A 46 4.34 1.92 -6.09
N ASP A 47 3.26 1.16 -6.07
CA ASP A 47 1.93 1.63 -6.47
C ASP A 47 1.44 2.80 -5.59
N LEU A 48 1.67 2.73 -4.27
CA LEU A 48 1.38 3.85 -3.36
C LEU A 48 2.20 5.10 -3.71
N LEU A 49 3.49 4.94 -3.97
CA LEU A 49 4.40 6.04 -4.30
C LEU A 49 4.14 6.63 -5.69
N ASP A 50 3.78 5.81 -6.69
CA ASP A 50 3.48 6.28 -8.05
C ASP A 50 2.17 7.08 -8.08
N ASN A 51 1.15 6.62 -7.35
CA ASN A 51 -0.16 7.29 -7.33
C ASN A 51 -0.23 8.46 -6.34
N TYR A 52 0.53 8.42 -5.24
CA TYR A 52 0.37 9.34 -4.11
C TYR A 52 1.68 9.82 -3.49
N GLY A 53 2.82 9.33 -3.97
CA GLY A 53 4.12 9.91 -3.68
C GLY A 53 4.22 11.21 -4.46
N ASP A 54 3.92 12.30 -3.75
CA ASP A 54 4.04 13.70 -4.18
C ASP A 54 5.26 13.86 -5.13
N GLU A 55 4.99 13.97 -6.43
CA GLU A 55 5.94 14.55 -7.38
C GLU A 55 5.95 16.06 -7.12
N GLU A 56 7.13 16.63 -6.82
CA GLU A 56 7.32 18.08 -6.64
C GLU A 56 6.82 18.91 -7.84
#